data_AF-A0A432EU44-F1
#
_entry.id   AF-A0A432EU44-F1
#
_cell.length_a   1.000
_cell.length_b   1.000
_cell.length_c   1.000
_cell.angle_alpha   90.00
_cell.angle_beta   90.00
_cell.angle_gamma   90.00
#
_symmetry.space_group_name_H-M   'P 1'
#
loop_
_entity.id
_entity.type
_entity.pdbx_description
1 polymer ?
#
loop_
_entity_poly.entity_id
_entity_poly.type
_entity_poly.pdbx_seq_one_letter_code
_entity_poly.pdbx_strand_id
1 'polypeptide(L)'
;MPTAQNTVAPNADKSEIKAASRAAVASLLNLTFLPGIAFIWLLLQLKKSPPDSIEHYHIMFGIKLNLLAFFVLFFISGVMIFTGGFHSAYTWMYVITYFTFVHTVFILIAVWALVRAWAGQKVKGKG
;
A
#
# COMPACT_ATOMS: atom_id res chain seq x y z
N MET A 1 -25.45 29.77 33.43
CA MET A 1 -24.37 28.78 33.21
C MET A 1 -24.91 27.66 32.33
N PRO A 2 -24.36 27.45 31.12
CA PRO A 2 -24.53 26.18 30.41
C PRO A 2 -23.16 25.57 30.07
N THR A 3 -22.85 24.42 30.66
CA THR A 3 -21.65 23.63 30.38
C THR A 3 -21.88 22.69 29.20
N ALA A 4 -21.04 22.87 28.18
CA ALA A 4 -20.47 21.86 27.28
C ALA A 4 -21.41 20.92 26.51
N GLN A 5 -21.80 21.40 25.33
CA GLN A 5 -21.82 20.72 24.03
C GLN A 5 -21.40 19.22 23.98
N ASN A 6 -22.38 18.38 23.62
CA ASN A 6 -22.33 17.39 22.54
C ASN A 6 -21.17 16.38 22.50
N THR A 7 -21.36 15.22 23.15
CA THR A 7 -20.61 13.99 22.92
C THR A 7 -21.10 13.25 21.67
N VAL A 8 -20.97 13.85 20.48
CA VAL A 8 -21.13 13.11 19.22
C VAL A 8 -19.76 12.55 18.86
N ALA A 9 -19.61 11.23 18.92
CA ALA A 9 -18.42 10.51 18.48
C ALA A 9 -18.04 10.99 17.06
N PRO A 10 -16.77 11.35 16.81
CA PRO A 10 -16.38 12.09 15.63
C PRO A 10 -16.62 11.23 14.39
N ASN A 11 -17.59 11.66 13.60
CA ASN A 11 -17.64 11.45 12.17
C ASN A 11 -16.23 11.66 11.58
N ALA A 12 -15.48 10.58 11.36
CA ALA A 12 -14.29 10.63 10.50
C ALA A 12 -14.73 11.34 9.22
N ASP A 13 -14.18 12.54 9.00
CA ASP A 13 -14.68 13.46 7.99
C ASP A 13 -14.65 12.75 6.63
N LYS A 14 -15.70 12.88 5.81
CA LYS A 14 -15.80 12.16 4.53
C LYS A 14 -14.57 12.43 3.63
N SER A 15 -13.90 13.56 3.86
CA SER A 15 -12.63 13.95 3.27
C SER A 15 -11.48 12.98 3.62
N GLU A 16 -11.33 12.60 4.89
CA GLU A 16 -10.26 11.71 5.37
C GLU A 16 -10.44 10.28 4.85
N ILE A 17 -11.67 9.78 4.81
CA ILE A 17 -11.99 8.47 4.23
C ILE A 17 -11.64 8.45 2.74
N LYS A 18 -12.03 9.50 2.00
CA LYS A 18 -11.71 9.62 0.56
C LYS A 18 -10.20 9.66 0.32
N ALA A 19 -9.46 10.37 1.18
CA ALA A 19 -8.02 10.51 1.05
C ALA A 19 -7.26 9.20 1.39
N ALA A 20 -7.65 8.52 2.48
CA ALA A 20 -7.15 7.20 2.82
C ALA A 20 -7.41 6.17 1.71
N SER A 21 -8.61 6.20 1.13
CA SER A 21 -9.00 5.34 0.00
C SER A 21 -8.13 5.57 -1.22
N ARG A 22 -7.89 6.85 -1.56
CA ARG A 22 -7.00 7.26 -2.66
C ARG A 22 -5.58 6.73 -2.47
N ALA A 23 -5.04 6.82 -1.25
CA ALA A 23 -3.73 6.28 -0.93
C ALA A 23 -3.67 4.75 -1.06
N ALA A 24 -4.69 4.04 -0.58
CA ALA A 24 -4.77 2.58 -0.70
C ALA A 24 -4.92 2.14 -2.18
N VAL A 25 -5.74 2.83 -2.97
CA VAL A 25 -5.84 2.60 -4.43
C VAL A 25 -4.51 2.89 -5.11
N ALA A 26 -3.82 3.98 -4.76
CA ALA A 26 -2.50 4.29 -5.32
C ALA A 26 -1.51 3.14 -5.10
N SER A 27 -1.47 2.64 -3.87
CA SER A 27 -0.63 1.51 -3.50
C SER A 27 -0.98 0.27 -4.32
N LEU A 28 -2.27 -0.06 -4.44
CA LEU A 28 -2.75 -1.19 -5.25
C LEU A 28 -2.40 -1.02 -6.74
N LEU A 29 -2.49 0.21 -7.26
CA LEU A 29 -2.20 0.53 -8.66
C LEU A 29 -0.72 0.40 -8.98
N ASN A 30 0.16 0.79 -8.05
CA ASN A 30 1.60 0.61 -8.18
C ASN A 30 2.01 -0.87 -8.20
N LEU A 31 1.27 -1.72 -7.49
CA LEU A 31 1.51 -3.15 -7.49
C LEU A 31 1.02 -3.81 -8.79
N THR A 32 -0.13 -3.38 -9.34
CA THR A 32 -0.79 -4.12 -10.43
C THR A 32 -0.49 -3.60 -11.84
N PHE A 33 -0.65 -2.30 -12.10
CA PHE A 33 -0.76 -1.79 -13.48
C PHE A 33 0.15 -0.59 -13.78
N LEU A 34 0.41 0.28 -12.80
CA LEU A 34 1.18 1.51 -12.96
C LEU A 34 2.31 1.61 -11.93
N PRO A 35 3.29 0.68 -11.95
CA PRO A 35 4.45 0.76 -11.08
C PRO A 35 5.22 2.06 -11.35
N GLY A 36 5.77 2.65 -10.28
CA GLY A 36 6.53 3.90 -10.35
C GLY A 36 5.65 5.14 -10.35
N ILE A 37 4.69 5.27 -11.28
CA ILE A 37 3.82 6.46 -11.38
C ILE A 37 2.94 6.60 -10.13
N ALA A 38 2.30 5.51 -9.70
CA ALA A 38 1.44 5.53 -8.53
C ALA A 38 2.24 5.71 -7.23
N PHE A 39 3.50 5.23 -7.18
CA PHE A 39 4.41 5.50 -6.07
C PHE A 39 4.84 6.97 -6.00
N ILE A 40 5.17 7.61 -7.14
CA ILE A 40 5.46 9.05 -7.19
C ILE A 40 4.25 9.85 -6.69
N TRP A 41 3.04 9.47 -7.10
CA TRP A 41 1.83 10.12 -6.61
C TRP A 41 1.64 9.96 -5.09
N LEU A 42 1.91 8.78 -4.52
CA LEU A 42 1.92 8.56 -3.07
C LEU A 42 2.91 9.47 -2.34
N LEU A 43 4.12 9.65 -2.88
CA LEU A 43 5.13 10.53 -2.30
C LEU A 43 4.71 12.01 -2.33
N LEU A 44 4.06 12.45 -3.41
CA LEU A 44 3.51 13.80 -3.51
C LEU A 44 2.38 14.03 -2.50
N GLN A 45 1.53 13.03 -2.27
CA GLN A 45 0.47 13.09 -1.25
C GLN A 45 1.02 13.09 0.17
N LEU A 46 2.13 12.36 0.43
CA LEU A 46 2.80 12.40 1.73
C LEU A 46 3.29 13.81 2.06
N LYS A 47 3.87 14.54 1.10
CA LYS A 47 4.35 15.92 1.30
C LYS A 47 3.23 16.93 1.57
N LYS A 48 2.01 16.65 1.10
CA LYS A 48 0.84 17.54 1.26
C LYS A 48 0.01 17.23 2.49
N SER A 49 0.20 16.07 3.11
CA SER A 49 -0.62 15.62 4.25
C SER A 49 -0.03 16.11 5.57
N PRO A 50 -0.80 16.78 6.44
CA PRO A 50 -0.36 17.13 7.78
C PRO A 50 0.03 15.88 8.59
N PRO A 51 1.05 15.94 9.45
CA PRO A 51 1.31 14.89 10.43
C PRO A 51 0.10 14.79 11.38
N ASP A 52 -0.32 13.56 11.70
CA ASP A 52 -1.48 13.17 12.55
C ASP A 52 -2.87 12.93 11.92
N SER A 53 -3.06 13.08 10.60
CA SER A 53 -4.34 12.68 9.96
C SER A 53 -4.45 11.16 9.72
N ILE A 54 -5.68 10.64 9.62
CA ILE A 54 -5.92 9.22 9.26
C ILE A 54 -5.33 8.90 7.87
N GLU A 55 -5.33 9.88 6.97
CA GLU A 55 -4.70 9.83 5.65
C GLU A 55 -3.20 9.52 5.75
N HIS A 56 -2.47 10.16 6.67
CA HIS A 56 -1.03 9.97 6.83
C HIS A 56 -0.68 8.50 7.14
N TYR A 57 -1.49 7.82 7.96
CA TYR A 57 -1.28 6.41 8.30
C TYR A 57 -1.46 5.48 7.09
N HIS A 58 -2.47 5.73 6.26
CA HIS A 58 -2.72 4.94 5.04
C HIS A 58 -1.66 5.21 3.97
N ILE A 59 -1.21 6.46 3.81
CA ILE A 59 -0.11 6.80 2.91
C ILE A 59 1.18 6.11 3.35
N MET A 60 1.54 6.19 4.64
CA MET A 60 2.76 5.57 5.16
C MET A 60 2.73 4.05 5.01
N PHE A 61 1.57 3.42 5.23
CA PHE A 61 1.40 1.99 5.01
C PHE A 61 1.57 1.62 3.53
N GLY A 62 0.91 2.35 2.63
CA GLY A 62 1.05 2.17 1.18
C GLY A 62 2.51 2.28 0.74
N ILE A 63 3.23 3.32 1.18
CA ILE A 63 4.65 3.52 0.87
C ILE A 63 5.50 2.34 1.35
N LYS A 64 5.33 1.88 2.60
CA LYS A 64 6.07 0.73 3.13
C LYS A 64 5.80 -0.55 2.35
N LEU A 65 4.54 -0.82 2.01
CA LEU A 65 4.14 -1.99 1.23
C LEU A 65 4.78 -1.96 -0.16
N ASN A 66 4.79 -0.79 -0.80
CA ASN A 66 5.35 -0.59 -2.14
C ASN A 66 6.87 -0.72 -2.14
N LEU A 67 7.53 -0.19 -1.11
CA LEU A 67 8.98 -0.30 -0.95
C LEU A 67 9.41 -1.75 -0.70
N LEU A 68 8.64 -2.49 0.10
CA LEU A 68 8.87 -3.92 0.31
C LEU A 68 8.68 -4.72 -0.99
N ALA A 69 7.64 -4.41 -1.78
CA ALA A 69 7.44 -5.04 -3.08
C ALA A 69 8.63 -4.77 -4.03
N PHE A 70 9.18 -3.55 -4.04
CA PHE A 70 10.38 -3.22 -4.81
C PHE A 70 11.61 -4.00 -4.33
N PHE A 71 11.81 -4.14 -3.02
CA PHE A 71 12.91 -4.93 -2.47
C PHE A 71 12.81 -6.41 -2.87
N VAL A 72 11.61 -6.99 -2.79
CA VAL A 72 11.36 -8.36 -3.22
C VAL A 72 11.62 -8.54 -4.71
N LEU A 73 11.24 -7.57 -5.55
CA LEU A 73 11.55 -7.59 -6.97
C LEU A 73 13.06 -7.66 -7.23
N PHE A 74 13.84 -6.84 -6.52
CA PHE A 74 15.30 -6.88 -6.60
C PHE A 74 15.88 -8.22 -6.14
N PHE A 75 15.34 -8.78 -5.05
CA PHE A 75 15.75 -10.08 -4.55
C PHE A 75 15.51 -11.21 -5.57
N ILE A 76 14.30 -11.28 -6.16
CA ILE A 76 13.95 -12.27 -7.18
C ILE A 76 14.83 -12.08 -8.43
N SER A 77 15.15 -10.84 -8.80
CA SER A 77 16.05 -10.54 -9.92
C SER A 77 17.48 -11.04 -9.64
N GLY A 78 17.96 -10.93 -8.39
CA GLY A 78 19.24 -11.50 -7.97
C GLY A 78 19.27 -13.03 -8.05
N VAL A 79 18.20 -13.69 -7.60
CA VAL A 79 18.05 -15.16 -7.71
C VAL A 79 18.12 -15.60 -9.17
N MET A 80 17.50 -14.85 -10.09
CA MET A 80 17.53 -15.13 -11.53
C MET A 80 18.96 -15.09 -12.10
N ILE A 81 19.77 -14.12 -11.67
CA ILE A 81 21.18 -14.03 -12.08
C ILE A 81 21.99 -15.21 -11.51
N PHE A 82 21.75 -15.61 -10.26
CA PHE A 82 22.51 -16.66 -9.58
C PHE A 82 22.20 -18.08 -10.08
N THR A 83 20.96 -18.35 -10.50
CA THR A 83 20.48 -19.72 -10.81
C THR A 83 20.73 -20.20 -12.25
N GLY A 84 21.36 -19.40 -13.12
CA GLY A 84 21.69 -19.82 -14.48
C GLY A 84 21.41 -18.80 -15.58
N GLY A 85 21.01 -17.58 -15.21
CA GLY A 85 20.80 -16.48 -16.14
C GLY A 85 19.57 -16.64 -17.03
N PHE A 86 19.37 -15.67 -17.92
CA PHE A 86 18.14 -15.48 -18.70
C PHE A 86 17.87 -16.55 -19.79
N HIS A 87 18.77 -17.53 -19.97
CA HIS A 87 18.73 -18.47 -21.09
C HIS A 87 18.02 -19.80 -20.78
N SER A 88 17.79 -20.14 -19.52
CA SER A 88 17.14 -21.40 -19.13
C SER A 88 15.63 -21.24 -18.93
N ALA A 89 14.83 -22.04 -19.65
CA ALA A 89 13.37 -22.05 -19.50
C ALA A 89 12.91 -22.46 -18.09
N TYR A 90 13.64 -23.35 -17.42
CA TYR A 90 13.35 -23.77 -16.05
C TYR A 90 13.52 -22.61 -15.06
N THR A 91 14.56 -21.78 -15.23
CA THR A 91 14.79 -20.60 -14.40
C THR A 91 13.63 -19.60 -14.52
N TRP A 92 13.13 -19.38 -15.74
CA TRP A 92 11.96 -18.53 -15.96
C TRP A 92 10.70 -19.08 -15.30
N MET A 93 10.44 -20.38 -15.41
CA MET A 93 9.30 -21.02 -14.74
C MET A 93 9.35 -20.76 -13.23
N TYR A 94 10.47 -21.08 -12.58
CA TYR A 94 10.62 -20.83 -11.14
C TYR A 94 10.47 -19.36 -10.79
N VAL A 95 11.16 -18.46 -11.49
CA VAL A 95 11.13 -17.02 -11.21
C VAL A 95 9.72 -16.45 -11.34
N ILE A 96 9.00 -16.78 -12.41
CA ILE A 96 7.63 -16.30 -12.63
C ILE A 96 6.70 -16.87 -11.55
N THR A 97 6.76 -18.17 -11.27
CA THR A 97 5.89 -18.79 -10.25
C THR A 97 6.11 -18.16 -8.88
N TYR A 98 7.35 -18.07 -8.41
CA TYR A 98 7.65 -17.45 -7.11
C TYR A 98 7.26 -15.98 -7.09
N PHE A 99 7.55 -15.23 -8.15
CA PHE A 99 7.15 -13.84 -8.28
C PHE A 99 5.63 -13.69 -8.18
N THR A 100 4.83 -14.43 -8.94
CA THR A 100 3.37 -14.33 -8.91
C THR A 100 2.80 -14.70 -7.54
N PHE A 101 3.31 -15.76 -6.88
CA PHE A 101 2.86 -16.12 -5.54
C PHE A 101 3.14 -15.02 -4.51
N VAL A 102 4.37 -14.50 -4.46
CA VAL A 102 4.73 -13.45 -3.50
C VAL A 102 4.00 -12.13 -3.84
N HIS A 103 3.85 -11.83 -5.13
CA HIS A 103 3.18 -10.63 -5.60
C HIS A 103 1.68 -10.63 -5.28
N THR A 104 1.00 -11.77 -5.43
CA THR A 104 -0.42 -11.89 -5.09
C THR A 104 -0.68 -11.66 -3.60
N VAL A 105 0.24 -12.07 -2.71
CA VAL A 105 0.15 -11.74 -1.27
C VAL A 105 0.17 -10.23 -1.05
N PHE A 106 1.06 -9.50 -1.74
CA PHE A 106 1.09 -8.03 -1.64
C PHE A 106 -0.20 -7.38 -2.15
N ILE A 107 -0.78 -7.90 -3.24
CA ILE A 107 -2.07 -7.44 -3.76
C ILE A 107 -3.17 -7.65 -2.73
N LEU A 108 -3.25 -8.82 -2.09
CA LEU A 108 -4.24 -9.11 -1.06
C LEU A 108 -4.12 -8.17 0.15
N ILE A 109 -2.89 -7.86 0.58
CA ILE A 109 -2.63 -6.90 1.66
C ILE A 109 -3.07 -5.48 1.24
N ALA A 110 -2.80 -5.07 -0.01
CA ALA A 110 -3.23 -3.77 -0.53
C ALA A 110 -4.76 -3.65 -0.60
N VAL A 111 -5.44 -4.71 -1.07
CA VAL A 111 -6.92 -4.78 -1.11
C VAL A 111 -7.50 -4.75 0.30
N TRP A 112 -6.90 -5.47 1.26
CA TRP A 112 -7.32 -5.41 2.66
C TRP A 112 -7.20 -3.99 3.23
N ALA A 113 -6.10 -3.29 2.96
CA ALA A 113 -5.92 -1.90 3.38
C ALA A 113 -6.96 -0.96 2.73
N LEU A 114 -7.32 -1.20 1.46
CA LEU A 114 -8.38 -0.47 0.76
C LEU A 114 -9.75 -0.67 1.42
N VAL A 115 -10.13 -1.91 1.72
CA VAL A 115 -11.39 -2.22 2.41
C VAL A 115 -11.43 -1.55 3.80
N ARG A 116 -10.31 -1.55 4.52
CA ARG A 116 -10.18 -0.82 5.80
C ARG A 116 -10.30 0.69 5.64
N ALA A 117 -9.74 1.26 4.58
CA ALA A 117 -9.89 2.68 4.26
C ALA A 117 -11.35 3.04 3.98
N TRP A 118 -12.07 2.22 3.20
CA TRP A 118 -13.50 2.40 2.93
C TRP A 118 -14.36 2.32 4.19
N ALA A 119 -13.99 1.46 5.14
CA ALA A 119 -14.64 1.37 6.45
C ALA A 119 -14.30 2.56 7.39
N GLY A 120 -13.46 3.52 6.97
CA GLY A 120 -12.99 4.62 7.82
C GLY A 120 -12.07 4.18 8.96
N GLN A 121 -11.53 2.96 8.88
CA GLN A 121 -10.70 2.38 9.93
C GLN A 121 -9.22 2.66 9.68
N LYS A 122 -8.47 2.93 10.75
CA LYS A 122 -7.01 3.03 10.70
C LYS A 122 -6.40 1.64 10.41
N VAL A 123 -5.29 1.62 9.67
CA VAL A 123 -4.49 0.40 9.42
C VAL A 123 -3.63 0.00 10.64
N LYS A 124 -3.65 0.80 11.71
CA LYS A 124 -3.05 0.44 13.01
C LYS A 124 -4.07 -0.35 13.83
N GLY A 125 -3.94 -1.68 13.84
CA GLY A 125 -4.60 -2.51 14.83
C GLY A 125 -3.95 -2.30 16.19
N LYS A 126 -4.56 -1.50 17.06
CA LYS A 126 -4.55 -1.68 18.52
C LYS A 126 -5.89 -1.18 19.04
N GLY A 127 -6.74 -2.12 19.47
CA GLY A 127 -7.75 -1.84 20.49
C GLY A 127 -7.08 -1.51 21.81
#